data_AF-A0A9P5UE36-F1
#
_entry.id   AF-A0A9P5UE36-F1
#
_cell.length_a   1.000
_cell.length_b   1.000
_cell.length_c   1.000
_cell.angle_alpha   90.00
_cell.angle_beta   90.00
_cell.angle_gamma   90.00
#
_symmetry.space_group_name_H-M   'P 1'
#
loop_
_entity.id
_entity.type
_entity.pdbx_description
1 polymer ?
#
loop_
_entity_poly.entity_id
_entity_poly.type
_entity_poly.pdbx_seq_one_letter_code
_entity_poly.pdbx_strand_id
1 'polypeptide(L)'
;MRVVTIIVSALLCTVFAIPTFDGHSSIGALIPGLSSLQALRASHSRKSLPRHLNVRSPNEVGNLSITSNTDPSRLPLFYIHRNRLWKYINDTSIHAVNIVNGTEVEPRTNQVPLQLMLEERPRGIDQGIWRWQGTMLIYQLGNANNSGVYFDCAMPGGGVGLWTFLQ
;
A
#
# COMPACT_ATOMS: atom_id res chain seq x y z
N MET A 1 56.14 22.92 20.92
CA MET A 1 55.64 21.66 20.32
C MET A 1 54.83 20.89 21.36
N ARG A 2 53.57 21.28 21.61
CA ARG A 2 52.61 20.58 22.49
C ARG A 2 51.18 20.95 22.10
N VAL A 3 50.82 20.62 20.86
CA VAL A 3 49.47 20.68 20.31
C VAL A 3 49.53 19.61 19.22
N VAL A 4 48.73 18.53 19.29
CA VAL A 4 48.35 17.65 18.15
C VAL A 4 47.75 16.30 18.63
N THR A 5 47.88 15.88 19.89
CA THR A 5 47.51 14.50 20.29
C THR A 5 46.21 14.34 21.11
N ILE A 6 45.13 15.11 20.85
CA ILE A 6 43.80 14.84 21.47
C ILE A 6 42.63 15.08 20.48
N ILE A 7 42.76 14.71 19.19
CA ILE A 7 41.65 14.86 18.21
C ILE A 7 41.35 13.55 17.44
N VAL A 8 41.87 12.40 17.88
CA VAL A 8 41.74 11.12 17.13
C VAL A 8 40.85 10.07 17.83
N SER A 9 39.98 10.48 18.76
CA SER A 9 39.06 9.56 19.47
C SER A 9 37.59 9.96 19.38
N ALA A 10 37.19 10.61 18.28
CA ALA A 10 35.78 10.90 17.98
C ALA A 10 35.40 10.34 16.59
N LEU A 11 36.06 9.28 16.16
CA LEU A 11 35.83 8.62 14.88
C LEU A 11 35.11 7.28 15.12
N LEU A 12 33.91 7.16 14.52
CA LEU A 12 33.23 5.91 14.14
C LEU A 12 32.45 5.14 15.22
N CYS A 13 31.36 5.73 15.69
CA CYS A 13 30.14 4.96 15.99
C CYS A 13 29.02 5.41 15.05
N THR A 14 29.23 5.31 13.74
CA THR A 14 28.11 5.33 12.79
C THR A 14 27.42 3.97 12.90
N VAL A 15 26.49 3.86 13.85
CA VAL A 15 25.57 2.73 13.90
C VAL A 15 24.68 2.88 12.67
N PHE A 16 24.99 2.14 11.61
CA PHE A 16 24.04 1.94 10.53
C PHE A 16 22.90 1.12 11.13
N ALA A 17 21.83 1.80 11.53
CA ALA A 17 20.56 1.14 11.78
C ALA A 17 20.14 0.53 10.44
N ILE A 18 20.35 -0.78 10.29
CA ILE A 18 19.74 -1.55 9.22
C ILE A 18 18.24 -1.47 9.53
N PRO A 19 17.39 -0.94 8.63
CA PRO A 19 15.96 -0.99 8.83
C PRO A 19 15.56 -2.47 8.85
N THR A 20 15.32 -3.02 10.04
CA THR A 20 14.70 -4.32 10.21
C THR A 20 13.23 -4.14 9.87
N PHE A 21 12.89 -4.39 8.61
CA PHE A 21 11.50 -4.53 8.21
C PHE A 21 10.98 -5.83 8.84
N ASP A 22 10.36 -5.74 10.01
CA ASP A 22 9.55 -6.81 10.58
C ASP A 22 8.26 -6.95 9.75
N GLY A 23 8.40 -7.60 8.60
CA GLY A 23 7.33 -8.05 7.75
C GLY A 23 7.81 -9.31 7.09
N HIS A 24 7.04 -10.40 7.20
CA HIS A 24 7.35 -11.71 6.61
C HIS A 24 7.69 -11.56 5.13
N SER A 25 8.97 -11.36 4.84
CA SER A 25 9.51 -11.18 3.51
C SER A 25 9.91 -12.57 3.06
N SER A 26 9.14 -13.13 2.13
CA SER A 26 9.52 -14.37 1.47
C SER A 26 10.87 -14.12 0.78
N ILE A 27 11.89 -14.87 1.18
CA ILE A 27 13.30 -14.73 0.77
C ILE A 27 13.51 -14.80 -0.77
N GLY A 28 12.47 -15.09 -1.54
CA GLY A 28 12.46 -15.09 -3.01
C GLY A 28 12.03 -13.78 -3.69
N ALA A 29 11.74 -12.69 -2.97
CA ALA A 29 11.32 -11.44 -3.60
C ALA A 29 12.52 -10.62 -4.10
N LEU A 30 12.86 -10.75 -5.39
CA LEU A 30 13.90 -9.97 -6.08
C LEU A 30 13.66 -8.44 -6.09
N ILE A 31 12.49 -7.99 -5.64
CA ILE A 31 12.09 -6.59 -5.59
C ILE A 31 12.01 -6.16 -4.12
N PRO A 32 12.91 -5.25 -3.65
CA PRO A 32 12.85 -4.71 -2.30
C PRO A 32 11.48 -4.10 -1.99
N GLY A 33 10.90 -4.45 -0.84
CA GLY A 33 9.59 -3.93 -0.39
C GLY A 33 8.37 -4.65 -0.96
N LEU A 34 8.56 -5.75 -1.69
CA LEU A 34 7.48 -6.59 -2.19
C LEU A 34 6.82 -7.36 -1.04
N SER A 35 5.52 -7.14 -0.84
CA SER A 35 4.76 -7.75 0.27
C SER A 35 3.27 -7.87 -0.05
N SER A 36 2.58 -8.79 0.61
CA SER A 36 1.11 -8.86 0.56
C SER A 36 0.50 -7.82 1.51
N LEU A 37 -0.54 -7.13 1.07
CA LEU A 37 -1.22 -6.13 1.89
C LEU A 37 -2.37 -6.77 2.66
N GLN A 38 -2.33 -6.69 4.00
CA GLN A 38 -3.38 -7.20 4.88
C GLN A 38 -4.25 -6.04 5.38
N ALA A 39 -5.56 -6.20 5.31
CA ALA A 39 -6.52 -5.26 5.87
C ALA A 39 -6.78 -5.57 7.34
N LEU A 40 -6.64 -4.56 8.20
CA LEU A 40 -6.98 -4.65 9.62
C LEU A 40 -8.43 -4.23 9.82
N ARG A 41 -9.20 -5.02 10.59
CA ARG A 41 -10.58 -4.69 10.95
C ARG A 41 -10.65 -4.26 12.41
N ALA A 42 -11.42 -3.20 12.69
CA ALA A 42 -11.63 -2.71 14.05
C ALA A 42 -12.23 -3.77 15.00
N SER A 43 -13.09 -4.65 14.48
CA SER A 43 -13.65 -5.77 15.26
C SER A 43 -12.78 -7.01 15.07
N HIS A 44 -11.87 -7.20 16.02
CA HIS A 44 -10.95 -8.34 16.08
C HIS A 44 -11.65 -9.56 16.68
N SER A 45 -12.63 -10.13 15.95
CA SER A 45 -13.10 -11.47 16.29
C SER A 45 -11.95 -12.42 15.99
N ARG A 46 -11.35 -13.06 17.01
CA ARG A 46 -10.23 -14.01 16.86
C ARG A 46 -10.53 -15.17 15.89
N LYS A 47 -11.79 -15.34 15.49
CA LYS A 47 -12.25 -16.36 14.54
C LYS A 47 -12.29 -15.90 13.08
N SER A 48 -12.07 -14.61 12.78
CA SER A 48 -12.11 -14.14 11.39
C SER A 48 -10.80 -14.41 10.68
N LEU A 49 -10.88 -15.01 9.49
CA LEU A 49 -9.74 -15.18 8.61
C LEU A 49 -9.10 -13.82 8.26
N PRO A 50 -7.77 -13.77 8.09
CA PRO A 50 -7.09 -12.57 7.64
C PRO A 50 -7.64 -12.17 6.26
N ARG A 51 -7.75 -10.86 6.05
CA ARG A 51 -8.22 -10.30 4.78
C ARG A 51 -7.09 -9.57 4.09
N HIS A 52 -6.97 -9.76 2.79
CA HIS A 52 -5.89 -9.19 2.00
C HIS A 52 -6.44 -8.35 0.87
N LEU A 53 -5.66 -7.34 0.46
CA LEU A 53 -5.93 -6.61 -0.76
C LEU A 53 -5.81 -7.57 -1.95
N ASN A 54 -6.85 -7.62 -2.76
CA ASN A 54 -6.94 -8.53 -3.86
C ASN A 54 -7.63 -7.89 -5.07
N VAL A 55 -7.48 -8.56 -6.21
CA VAL A 55 -8.15 -8.24 -7.46
C VAL A 55 -9.11 -9.38 -7.76
N ARG A 56 -10.20 -9.10 -8.48
CA ARG A 56 -11.18 -10.11 -8.85
C ARG A 56 -10.56 -11.36 -9.50
N SER A 57 -9.53 -11.16 -10.33
CA SER A 57 -8.73 -12.21 -10.96
C SER A 57 -7.24 -11.86 -10.87
N PRO A 58 -6.33 -12.84 -10.70
CA PRO A 58 -4.91 -12.59 -10.47
C PRO A 58 -4.23 -11.78 -11.59
N ASN A 59 -4.66 -11.95 -12.84
CA ASN A 59 -4.03 -11.33 -14.00
C ASN A 59 -4.90 -10.25 -14.66
N GLU A 60 -6.09 -9.97 -14.13
CA GLU A 60 -6.96 -8.95 -14.68
C GLU A 60 -6.66 -7.58 -14.07
N VAL A 61 -6.97 -6.55 -14.84
CA VAL A 61 -7.12 -5.18 -14.38
C VAL A 61 -8.55 -4.94 -13.89
N GLY A 62 -8.74 -3.95 -13.03
CA GLY A 62 -10.05 -3.56 -12.54
C GLY A 62 -10.06 -3.24 -11.05
N ASN A 63 -11.22 -3.41 -10.44
CA ASN A 63 -11.46 -2.96 -9.08
C ASN A 63 -10.71 -3.81 -8.07
N LEU A 64 -10.05 -3.11 -7.14
CA LEU A 64 -9.44 -3.74 -5.98
C LEU A 64 -10.52 -4.01 -4.93
N SER A 65 -10.37 -5.11 -4.20
CA SER A 65 -11.32 -5.57 -3.18
C SER A 65 -10.56 -6.19 -2.02
N ILE A 66 -11.22 -6.33 -0.87
CA ILE A 66 -10.64 -7.01 0.29
C ILE A 66 -11.23 -8.41 0.42
N THR A 67 -10.42 -9.45 0.17
CA THR A 67 -10.88 -10.84 0.21
C THR A 67 -10.21 -11.64 1.32
N SER A 68 -10.93 -12.59 1.89
CA SER A 68 -10.37 -13.57 2.82
C SER A 68 -9.81 -14.73 1.98
N ASN A 69 -8.56 -14.62 1.54
CA ASN A 69 -7.91 -15.73 0.85
C ASN A 69 -7.22 -16.62 1.87
N THR A 70 -7.52 -17.92 1.84
CA THR A 70 -6.92 -18.92 2.74
C THR A 70 -5.60 -19.47 2.22
N ASP A 71 -5.26 -19.27 0.95
CA ASP A 71 -4.02 -19.75 0.33
C ASP A 71 -2.96 -18.64 0.28
N PRO A 72 -1.93 -18.70 1.16
CA PRO A 72 -0.86 -17.70 1.19
C PRO A 72 -0.04 -17.64 -0.11
N SER A 73 0.05 -18.75 -0.84
CA SER A 73 0.84 -18.84 -2.08
C SER A 73 0.23 -18.05 -3.24
N ARG A 74 -1.06 -17.70 -3.13
CA ARG A 74 -1.83 -16.95 -4.13
C ARG A 74 -2.09 -15.50 -3.73
N LEU A 75 -1.44 -15.01 -2.69
CA LEU A 75 -1.61 -13.63 -2.25
C LEU A 75 -0.93 -12.67 -3.23
N PRO A 76 -1.65 -11.66 -3.75
CA PRO A 76 -1.02 -10.66 -4.60
C PRO A 76 0.05 -9.89 -3.84
N LEU A 77 1.15 -9.63 -4.54
CA LEU A 77 2.29 -8.92 -3.99
C LEU A 77 2.30 -7.48 -4.53
N PHE A 78 2.55 -6.55 -3.63
CA PHE A 78 2.57 -5.13 -3.90
C PHE A 78 3.86 -4.51 -3.40
N TYR A 79 4.28 -3.42 -4.02
CA TYR A 79 5.43 -2.64 -3.61
C TYR A 79 5.26 -1.17 -4.00
N ILE A 80 5.99 -0.30 -3.32
CA ILE A 80 5.99 1.14 -3.63
C ILE A 80 7.26 1.47 -4.41
N HIS A 81 7.09 2.10 -5.57
CA HIS A 81 8.19 2.60 -6.39
C HIS A 81 7.84 3.97 -6.98
N ARG A 82 8.73 4.94 -6.78
CA ARG A 82 8.55 6.34 -7.19
C ARG A 82 7.19 6.90 -6.77
N ASN A 83 6.89 6.79 -5.48
CA ASN A 83 5.64 7.29 -4.86
C ASN A 83 4.35 6.64 -5.40
N ARG A 84 4.45 5.54 -6.15
CA ARG A 84 3.31 4.79 -6.68
C ARG A 84 3.27 3.39 -6.11
N LEU A 85 2.07 2.91 -5.85
CA LEU A 85 1.82 1.52 -5.48
C LEU A 85 1.67 0.68 -6.74
N TRP A 86 2.40 -0.42 -6.80
CA TRP A 86 2.41 -1.34 -7.94
C TRP A 86 2.03 -2.73 -7.45
N LYS A 87 1.28 -3.45 -8.27
CA LYS A 87 1.05 -4.89 -8.14
C LYS A 87 2.07 -5.62 -9.01
N TYR A 88 2.79 -6.54 -8.43
CA TYR A 88 3.65 -7.46 -9.15
C TYR A 88 2.80 -8.58 -9.77
N ILE A 89 2.99 -8.82 -11.07
CA ILE A 89 2.34 -9.93 -11.78
C ILE A 89 3.36 -11.02 -12.08
N ASN A 90 4.47 -10.64 -12.71
CA ASN A 90 5.59 -11.51 -13.08
C ASN A 90 6.83 -10.67 -13.40
N ASP A 91 7.91 -11.32 -13.85
CA ASP A 91 9.19 -10.66 -14.16
C ASP A 91 9.10 -9.63 -15.31
N THR A 92 8.06 -9.71 -16.15
CA THR A 92 7.90 -8.87 -17.33
C THR A 92 6.78 -7.84 -17.21
N SER A 93 5.93 -7.95 -16.20
CA SER A 93 4.71 -7.14 -16.06
C SER A 93 4.45 -6.74 -14.62
N ILE A 94 4.13 -5.45 -14.47
CA ILE A 94 3.68 -4.82 -13.24
C ILE A 94 2.49 -3.94 -13.59
N HIS A 95 1.50 -3.91 -12.71
CA HIS A 95 0.30 -3.10 -12.89
C HIS A 95 0.26 -1.98 -11.85
N ALA A 96 -0.18 -0.79 -12.25
CA ALA A 96 -0.29 0.37 -11.38
C ALA A 96 -1.58 0.29 -10.55
N VAL A 97 -1.47 0.58 -9.25
CA VAL A 97 -2.65 0.88 -8.42
C VAL A 97 -2.92 2.38 -8.51
N ASN A 98 -3.96 2.70 -9.26
CA ASN A 98 -4.42 4.05 -9.53
C ASN A 98 -5.50 4.47 -8.53
N ILE A 99 -5.52 5.78 -8.28
CA ILE A 99 -6.59 6.44 -7.53
C ILE A 99 -7.41 7.27 -8.51
N VAL A 100 -8.71 6.98 -8.59
CA VAL A 100 -9.64 7.72 -9.44
C VAL A 100 -10.72 8.37 -8.58
N ASN A 101 -11.20 9.53 -9.02
CA ASN A 101 -12.34 10.17 -8.37
C ASN A 101 -13.59 9.30 -8.54
N GLY A 102 -14.31 9.05 -7.45
CA GLY A 102 -15.63 8.47 -7.49
C GLY A 102 -16.63 9.39 -8.19
N THR A 103 -17.70 8.81 -8.72
CA THR A 103 -18.72 9.53 -9.50
C THR A 103 -19.73 10.29 -8.64
N GLU A 104 -19.81 10.00 -7.33
CA GLU A 104 -20.81 10.58 -6.44
C GLU A 104 -20.13 11.25 -5.24
N VAL A 105 -20.39 12.56 -5.07
CA VAL A 105 -20.01 13.29 -3.86
C VAL A 105 -20.92 12.82 -2.73
N GLU A 106 -20.33 12.40 -1.61
CA GLU A 106 -21.11 12.04 -0.43
C GLU A 106 -21.85 13.30 0.08
N PRO A 107 -23.20 13.35 0.05
CA PRO A 107 -23.96 14.58 0.29
C PRO A 107 -23.73 15.23 1.65
N ARG A 108 -23.24 14.44 2.63
CA ARG A 108 -23.07 14.87 4.02
C ARG A 108 -21.69 15.39 4.35
N THR A 109 -20.66 15.03 3.58
CA THR A 109 -19.27 15.32 3.94
C THR A 109 -18.62 16.32 3.00
N ASN A 110 -19.23 16.62 1.84
CA ASN A 110 -18.60 17.35 0.72
C ASN A 110 -17.26 16.72 0.28
N GLN A 111 -17.00 15.46 0.66
CA GLN A 111 -15.80 14.75 0.28
C GLN A 111 -16.10 13.89 -0.95
N VAL A 112 -15.15 13.88 -1.88
CA VAL A 112 -15.19 13.00 -3.03
C VAL A 112 -14.51 11.68 -2.63
N PRO A 113 -15.24 10.56 -2.58
CA PRO A 113 -14.60 9.26 -2.34
C PRO A 113 -13.64 8.96 -3.48
N LEU A 114 -12.48 8.41 -3.13
CA LEU A 114 -11.44 8.01 -4.06
C LEU A 114 -11.45 6.49 -4.19
N GLN A 115 -11.57 5.99 -5.42
CA GLN A 115 -11.59 4.56 -5.70
C GLN A 115 -10.19 4.07 -6.07
N LEU A 116 -9.82 2.91 -5.53
CA LEU A 116 -8.61 2.19 -5.89
C LEU A 116 -8.89 1.26 -7.06
N MET A 117 -8.17 1.44 -8.17
CA MET A 117 -8.28 0.62 -9.38
C MET A 117 -6.91 0.11 -9.81
N LEU A 118 -6.83 -1.14 -10.23
CA LEU A 118 -5.63 -1.69 -10.83
C LEU A 118 -5.71 -1.56 -12.35
N GLU A 119 -4.68 -0.99 -12.98
CA GLU A 119 -4.58 -0.92 -14.43
C GLU A 119 -3.15 -1.20 -14.91
N GLU A 120 -2.97 -1.52 -16.20
CA GLU A 120 -1.65 -1.77 -16.78
C GLU A 120 -0.74 -0.54 -16.75
N ARG A 121 -1.33 0.66 -16.76
CA ARG A 121 -0.60 1.93 -16.83
C ARG A 121 -1.04 2.87 -15.72
N PRO A 122 -0.14 3.73 -15.24
CA PRO A 122 -0.50 4.85 -14.39
C PRO A 122 -1.61 5.72 -15.02
N ARG A 123 -2.70 5.92 -14.30
CA ARG A 123 -3.83 6.79 -14.64
C ARG A 123 -4.47 7.37 -13.37
N GLY A 124 -5.49 8.21 -13.55
CA GLY A 124 -6.19 8.87 -12.45
C GLY A 124 -5.40 10.06 -11.90
N ILE A 125 -5.47 10.25 -10.59
CA ILE A 125 -4.79 11.34 -9.88
C ILE A 125 -3.28 11.05 -9.85
N ASP A 126 -2.48 11.95 -10.42
CA ASP A 126 -1.04 11.77 -10.63
C ASP A 126 -0.15 12.45 -9.58
N GLN A 127 -0.70 13.40 -8.82
CA GLN A 127 -0.02 14.12 -7.74
C GLN A 127 -0.04 13.38 -6.38
N GLY A 128 -0.66 12.20 -6.33
CA GLY A 128 -0.73 11.38 -5.14
C GLY A 128 0.58 10.67 -4.81
N ILE A 129 0.83 10.44 -3.53
CA ILE A 129 2.00 9.74 -3.01
C ILE A 129 1.54 8.56 -2.16
N TRP A 130 1.96 7.36 -2.56
CA TRP A 130 1.89 6.17 -1.73
C TRP A 130 3.11 6.06 -0.83
N ARG A 131 2.90 5.82 0.46
CA ARG A 131 3.98 5.58 1.42
C ARG A 131 3.56 4.65 2.55
N TRP A 132 4.56 4.06 3.18
CA TRP A 132 4.39 3.34 4.44
C TRP A 132 4.52 4.31 5.61
N GLN A 133 3.57 4.25 6.55
CA GLN A 133 3.66 4.91 7.84
C GLN A 133 3.58 3.84 8.93
N GLY A 134 4.74 3.41 9.42
CA GLY A 134 4.83 2.15 10.17
C GLY A 134 4.44 0.98 9.27
N THR A 135 3.45 0.20 9.71
CA THR A 135 2.87 -0.93 8.95
C THR A 135 1.63 -0.54 8.15
N MET A 136 1.21 0.73 8.19
CA MET A 136 0.01 1.21 7.50
C MET A 136 0.36 1.77 6.12
N LEU A 137 -0.41 1.36 5.12
CA LEU A 137 -0.36 1.93 3.78
C LEU A 137 -1.15 3.24 3.77
N ILE A 138 -0.49 4.33 3.37
CA ILE A 138 -1.07 5.66 3.30
C ILE A 138 -1.02 6.18 1.87
N TYR A 139 -2.14 6.75 1.43
CA TYR A 139 -2.19 7.61 0.25
C TYR A 139 -2.29 9.07 0.71
N GLN A 140 -1.37 9.90 0.22
CA GLN A 140 -1.32 11.33 0.50
C GLN A 140 -1.52 12.12 -0.78
N LEU A 141 -2.34 13.17 -0.72
CA LEU A 141 -2.55 14.12 -1.80
C LEU A 141 -2.44 15.55 -1.26
N GLY A 142 -1.36 16.23 -1.59
CA GLY A 142 -1.03 17.53 -1.00
C GLY A 142 -0.85 17.43 0.52
N ASN A 143 -1.63 18.20 1.26
CA ASN A 143 -1.61 18.23 2.73
C ASN A 143 -2.55 17.20 3.38
N ALA A 144 -3.42 16.57 2.59
CA ALA A 144 -4.41 15.62 3.08
C ALA A 144 -3.94 14.18 2.88
N ASN A 145 -4.39 13.26 3.73
CA ASN A 145 -4.12 11.84 3.57
C ASN A 145 -5.32 10.99 4.00
N ASN A 146 -5.27 9.69 3.76
CA ASN A 146 -6.39 8.81 4.08
C ASN A 146 -6.38 8.17 5.46
N SER A 147 -5.43 8.51 6.32
CA SER A 147 -5.28 7.95 7.66
C SER A 147 -5.15 6.41 7.69
N GLY A 148 -4.84 5.78 6.55
CA GLY A 148 -4.78 4.32 6.41
C GLY A 148 -6.14 3.63 6.44
N VAL A 149 -7.23 4.37 6.26
CA VAL A 149 -8.60 3.83 6.29
C VAL A 149 -9.08 3.58 4.87
N TYR A 150 -9.61 2.38 4.64
CA TYR A 150 -10.18 1.94 3.38
C TYR A 150 -11.54 1.30 3.59
N PHE A 151 -12.43 1.46 2.62
CA PHE A 151 -13.83 1.03 2.67
C PHE A 151 -14.12 0.06 1.53
N ASP A 152 -14.59 -1.13 1.90
CA ASP A 152 -15.00 -2.18 0.97
C ASP A 152 -16.50 -1.98 0.67
N CYS A 153 -16.85 -1.53 -0.54
CA CYS A 153 -18.23 -1.16 -0.89
C CYS A 153 -18.78 -2.01 -2.05
N ALA A 154 -20.06 -2.35 -1.97
CA ALA A 154 -20.76 -3.03 -3.06
C ALA A 154 -21.03 -2.04 -4.22
N MET A 155 -20.90 -2.50 -5.45
CA MET A 155 -21.15 -1.68 -6.65
C MET A 155 -22.54 -1.95 -7.26
N PRO A 156 -23.14 -0.97 -7.96
CA PRO A 156 -24.45 -1.14 -8.61
C PRO A 156 -24.52 -2.30 -9.60
N GLY A 157 -23.43 -2.63 -10.29
CA GLY A 157 -23.34 -3.76 -11.23
C GLY A 157 -22.99 -5.10 -10.58
N GLY A 158 -23.03 -5.18 -9.24
CA GLY A 158 -22.49 -6.29 -8.48
C GLY A 158 -20.97 -6.22 -8.35
N GLY A 159 -20.43 -7.06 -7.45
CA GLY A 159 -19.02 -7.03 -7.06
C GLY A 159 -18.73 -5.98 -6.00
N VAL A 160 -17.46 -5.84 -5.70
CA VAL A 160 -16.95 -5.02 -4.60
C VAL A 160 -15.78 -4.20 -5.11
N GLY A 161 -15.67 -2.95 -4.65
CA GLY A 161 -14.49 -2.12 -4.85
C GLY A 161 -13.93 -1.61 -3.54
N LEU A 162 -12.80 -0.92 -3.62
CA LEU A 162 -12.13 -0.36 -2.47
C LEU A 162 -12.04 1.16 -2.62
N TRP A 163 -12.57 1.87 -1.63
CA TRP A 163 -12.61 3.33 -1.58
C TRP A 163 -11.84 3.87 -0.38
N THR A 164 -11.51 5.14 -0.46
CA THR A 164 -10.85 5.90 0.60
C THR A 164 -11.28 7.36 0.56
N PHE A 165 -11.15 8.07 1.67
CA PHE A 165 -11.37 9.51 1.74
C PHE A 165 -10.08 10.21 2.14
N LEU A 166 -9.95 11.49 1.80
CA LEU A 166 -8.88 12.35 2.28
C LEU A 166 -9.38 13.18 3.47
N GLN A 167 -8.54 13.35 4.48
CA GLN A 167 -8.77 14.10 5.71
C GLN A 167 -7.76 15.25 5.84
#